data_AF-R1GT39-F1
#
_entry.id   AF-R1GT39-F1
#
_cell.length_a   1.000
_cell.length_b   1.000
_cell.length_c   1.000
_cell.angle_alpha   90.00
_cell.angle_beta   90.00
_cell.angle_gamma   90.00
#
_symmetry.space_group_name_H-M   'P 1'
#
loop_
_entity.id
_entity.type
_entity.pdbx_description
1 polymer ?
#
loop_
_entity_poly.entity_id
_entity_poly.type
_entity_poly.pdbx_seq_one_letter_code
_entity_poly.pdbx_strand_id
1 'polypeptide(L)' 'MENERLSQAQQQALIDLLQTLSAEMRFAGLSEDDVLQQRIHEAIKALRAEVCFR' A
#
# COMPACT_ATOMS: atom_id res chain seq x y z
N MET A 1 -0.82 -18.81 -14.38
CA MET A 1 -0.91 -17.67 -15.30
C MET A 1 -2.10 -16.76 -15.03
N GLU A 2 -3.36 -17.21 -15.16
CA GLU A 2 -4.52 -16.32 -14.88
C GLU A 2 -4.65 -15.96 -13.39
N ASN A 3 -4.43 -16.94 -12.51
CA ASN A 3 -4.47 -16.76 -11.05
C ASN A 3 -3.36 -15.82 -10.54
N GLU A 4 -2.18 -15.84 -11.17
CA GLU A 4 -1.05 -14.97 -10.84
C GLU A 4 -1.32 -13.51 -11.26
N ARG A 5 -1.91 -13.31 -12.45
CA ARG A 5 -2.33 -11.98 -12.92
C ARG A 5 -3.40 -11.37 -12.03
N LEU A 6 -4.39 -12.17 -11.61
CA LEU A 6 -5.42 -11.72 -10.68
C LEU A 6 -4.81 -11.33 -9.31
N SER A 7 -3.89 -12.15 -8.81
CA SER A 7 -3.15 -11.87 -7.56
C SER A 7 -2.33 -10.58 -7.65
N GLN A 8 -1.65 -10.33 -8.76
CA GLN A 8 -0.90 -9.08 -8.97
C GLN A 8 -1.82 -7.86 -9.07
N ALA A 9 -2.94 -7.98 -9.80
CA ALA A 9 -3.92 -6.91 -9.91
C ALA A 9 -4.54 -6.55 -8.55
N GLN A 10 -4.83 -7.55 -7.70
CA GLN A 10 -5.33 -7.34 -6.34
C GLN A 10 -4.29 -6.66 -5.45
N GLN A 11 -3.02 -7.08 -5.52
CA GLN A 11 -1.92 -6.45 -4.77
C GLN A 11 -1.72 -4.99 -5.19
N GLN A 12 -1.77 -4.69 -6.50
CA GLN A 12 -1.67 -3.32 -6.98
C GLN A 12 -2.84 -2.45 -6.52
N ALA A 13 -4.07 -2.95 -6.61
CA ALA A 13 -5.25 -2.24 -6.11
C ALA A 13 -5.15 -1.94 -4.61
N LEU A 14 -4.61 -2.87 -3.81
CA LEU A 14 -4.41 -2.66 -2.38
C LEU A 14 -3.34 -1.58 -2.11
N ILE A 15 -2.24 -1.56 -2.87
CA ILE A 15 -1.21 -0.51 -2.78
C ILE A 15 -1.82 0.85 -3.09
N ASP A 16 -2.62 0.97 -4.15
CA ASP A 16 -3.24 2.23 -4.57
C ASP A 16 -4.22 2.75 -3.50
N LEU A 17 -4.99 1.86 -2.87
CA LEU A 17 -5.87 2.20 -1.75
C LEU A 17 -5.09 2.71 -0.53
N LEU A 18 -4.00 2.05 -0.16
CA LEU A 18 -3.16 2.46 0.97
C LEU A 18 -2.47 3.80 0.71
N GLN A 19 -2.05 4.06 -0.52
CA GLN A 19 -1.49 5.36 -0.92
C GLN A 19 -2.55 6.47 -0.85
N THR A 20 -3.77 6.18 -1.30
CA THR A 20 -4.90 7.12 -1.21
C THR A 20 -5.22 7.44 0.24
N LEU A 21 -5.30 6.43 1.11
CA LEU A 21 -5.52 6.62 2.54
C LEU A 21 -4.40 7.47 3.18
N SER A 22 -3.15 7.22 2.83
CA SER A 22 -2.02 8.03 3.32
C SER A 22 -2.16 9.50 2.86
N ALA A 23 -2.59 9.75 1.62
CA ALA A 23 -2.81 11.10 1.13
C ALA A 23 -3.97 11.81 1.84
N GLU A 24 -5.10 11.12 2.04
CA GLU A 24 -6.25 11.64 2.79
C GLU A 24 -5.91 11.96 4.24
N MET A 25 -5.11 11.11 4.89
CA MET A 25 -4.63 11.36 6.24
C MET A 25 -3.75 12.62 6.32
N ARG A 26 -2.84 12.83 5.36
CA ARG A 26 -2.04 14.07 5.29
C ARG A 26 -2.93 15.29 5.06
N PHE A 27 -3.94 15.16 4.20
CA PHE A 27 -4.93 16.22 3.97
C PHE A 27 -5.73 16.55 5.23
N ALA A 28 -6.06 15.55 6.05
CA ALA A 28 -6.71 15.72 7.34
C ALA A 28 -5.80 16.29 8.45
N GLY A 29 -4.53 16.56 8.15
CA GLY A 29 -3.57 17.13 9.10
C GLY A 29 -2.89 16.10 10.01
N LEU A 30 -3.00 14.80 9.71
CA LEU A 30 -2.21 13.76 10.39
C LEU A 30 -0.77 13.81 9.84
N SER A 31 0.20 13.99 10.74
CA SER A 31 1.61 14.13 10.36
C SER A 31 2.20 12.82 9.84
N GLU A 32 3.31 12.90 9.11
CA GLU A 32 4.06 11.71 8.67
C GLU A 32 4.64 10.90 9.84
N ASP A 33 4.75 11.52 11.03
CA ASP A 33 5.15 10.88 12.28
C ASP A 33 4.02 10.10 12.96
N ASP A 34 2.79 10.16 12.42
CA ASP A 34 1.68 9.36 12.92
C ASP A 34 2.00 7.86 12.74
N VAL A 35 1.86 7.10 13.82
CA VAL A 35 2.11 5.65 13.83
C VAL A 35 1.32 4.94 12.74
N LEU A 36 0.13 5.41 12.41
CA LEU A 36 -0.69 4.87 11.34
C LEU A 36 -0.10 5.16 9.94
N GLN A 37 0.45 6.34 9.69
CA GLN A 37 1.18 6.66 8.45
C GLN A 37 2.39 5.73 8.26
N GLN A 38 3.17 5.52 9.33
CA GLN A 38 4.33 4.61 9.30
C GLN A 38 3.90 3.17 9.00
N ARG A 39 2.82 2.69 9.63
CA ARG A 39 2.28 1.34 9.37
C ARG A 39 1.75 1.17 7.95
N ILE A 40 1.10 2.19 7.39
CA ILE A 40 0.66 2.19 5.99
C ILE A 40 1.88 2.11 5.06
N HIS A 41 2.94 2.86 5.36
CA HIS A 41 4.16 2.84 4.57
C HIS A 41 4.86 1.47 4.59
N GLU A 42 4.97 0.84 5.77
CA GLU A 42 5.54 -0.51 5.89
C GLU A 42 4.68 -1.57 5.19
N ALA A 43 3.34 -1.46 5.24
CA ALA A 43 2.45 -2.34 4.50
C ALA A 43 2.65 -2.23 2.98
N ILE A 44 2.82 -1.01 2.45
CA ILE A 44 3.12 -0.79 1.02
C ILE A 44 4.47 -1.41 0.65
N LYS A 45 5.51 -1.27 1.48
CA LYS A 45 6.82 -1.89 1.25
C LYS A 45 6.72 -3.42 1.19
N ALA A 46 6.03 -4.03 2.15
CA ALA A 46 5.84 -5.48 2.21
C ALA A 46 5.12 -6.01 0.95
N LEU A 47 4.02 -5.35 0.55
CA LEU A 47 3.28 -5.71 -0.66
C LEU A 47 4.14 -5.59 -1.93
N ARG A 48 4.96 -4.55 -2.03
CA ARG A 48 5.88 -4.37 -3.17
C ARG A 48 6.99 -5.42 -3.20
N ALA A 49 7.51 -5.82 -2.04
CA ALA A 49 8.50 -6.89 -1.97
C ALA A 49 7.91 -8.21 -2.48
N GLU A 50 6.69 -8.56 -2.07
CA GLU A 50 6.01 -9.77 -2.55
C GLU A 50 5.75 -9.76 -4.07
N VAL A 51 5.51 -8.58 -4.66
CA VAL A 51 5.34 -8.43 -6.12
C VAL A 51 6.68 -8.55 -6.86
N CYS A 52 7.79 -8.06 -6.30
CA CYS A 52 9.10 -8.09 -6.96
C CYS A 52 9.81 -9.46 -6.94
N PHE A 53 9.45 -10.33 -6.00
CA PHE A 53 10.09 -11.66 -5.83
C PHE A 53 9.27 -12.83 -6.42
N ARG A 54 8.14 -12.55 -7.09
CA ARG A 54 7.32 -13.53 -7.83
C ARG A 54 7.49 -13.36 -9.34
#